data_AF-A0A519UHM2-F1
#
_entry.id   AF-A0A519UHM2-F1
#
_cell.length_a   1.000
_cell.length_b   1.000
_cell.length_c   1.000
_cell.angle_alpha   90.00
_cell.angle_beta   90.00
_cell.angle_gamma   90.00
#
_symmetry.space_group_name_H-M   'P 1'
#
loop_
_entity.id
_entity.type
_entity.pdbx_description
1 polymer ?
#
loop_
_entity_poly.entity_id
_entity_poly.type
_entity_poly.pdbx_seq_one_letter_code
_entity_poly.pdbx_strand_id
1 'polypeptide(L)'
;MQYAQYNNTIETGYRVDSARLVNNGAQVMNVARYYRADNNSKFSNKYHFIEVPVYLHTQLNKSKTIPLYWNVGVTVSQMFASNALIFDGGTGVYYKDEKFYHNTQVAAGTGFSVGLLSGSKFPVWIGPSARYQATQLFTNQISGKKHLMSASMDIRVILNHK
;
A
#
# COMPACT_ATOMS: atom_id res chain seq x y z
N MET A 1 7.82 14.43 1.94
CA MET A 1 7.56 13.11 2.55
C MET A 1 6.09 13.00 2.86
N GLN A 2 5.52 11.80 2.75
CA GLN A 2 4.10 11.55 3.03
C GLN A 2 3.92 10.23 3.80
N TYR A 3 2.79 10.09 4.49
CA TYR A 3 2.38 8.85 5.15
C TYR A 3 1.37 8.11 4.28
N ALA A 4 1.50 6.78 4.17
CA ALA A 4 0.54 5.93 3.47
C ALA A 4 0.15 4.72 4.33
N GLN A 5 -1.14 4.38 4.31
CA GLN A 5 -1.68 3.19 4.96
C GLN A 5 -2.47 2.35 3.95
N TYR A 6 -2.12 1.07 3.83
CA TYR A 6 -2.85 0.11 3.02
C TYR A 6 -3.59 -0.86 3.91
N ASN A 7 -4.86 -1.11 3.60
CA ASN A 7 -5.71 -2.04 4.35
C ASN A 7 -6.19 -3.16 3.43
N ASN A 8 -6.20 -4.39 3.94
CA ASN A 8 -6.79 -5.54 3.26
C ASN A 8 -7.55 -6.39 4.29
N THR A 9 -8.74 -6.85 3.94
CA THR A 9 -9.54 -7.71 4.81
C THR A 9 -9.49 -9.14 4.29
N ILE A 10 -9.13 -10.08 5.17
CA ILE A 10 -9.12 -11.51 4.90
C ILE A 10 -10.11 -12.23 5.80
N GLU A 11 -10.62 -13.36 5.33
CA GLU A 11 -11.37 -14.30 6.15
C GLU A 11 -10.40 -15.19 6.92
N THR A 12 -10.69 -15.34 8.20
CA THR A 12 -9.91 -16.06 9.19
C THR A 12 -10.88 -16.78 10.14
N GLY A 13 -10.35 -17.54 11.07
CA GLY A 13 -11.08 -18.13 12.16
C GLY A 13 -10.81 -17.45 13.48
N TYR A 14 -11.21 -18.12 14.55
CA TYR A 14 -10.97 -17.61 15.89
C TYR A 14 -9.47 -17.56 16.22
N ARG A 15 -9.10 -16.54 17.00
CA ARG A 15 -7.76 -16.43 17.57
C ARG A 15 -7.58 -17.53 18.61
N VAL A 16 -6.46 -18.24 18.53
CA VAL A 16 -6.04 -19.25 19.50
C VAL A 16 -4.75 -18.77 20.14
N ASP A 17 -4.77 -18.67 21.47
CA ASP A 17 -3.59 -18.34 22.28
C ASP A 17 -2.96 -19.66 22.77
N SER A 18 -2.29 -20.36 21.85
CA SER A 18 -1.49 -21.55 22.17
C SER A 18 -0.23 -21.61 21.30
N ALA A 19 0.82 -22.23 21.84
CA ALA A 19 2.05 -22.48 21.10
C ALA A 19 1.79 -23.47 19.96
N ARG A 20 2.20 -23.11 18.73
CA ARG A 20 2.09 -23.96 17.55
C ARG A 20 3.32 -23.81 16.68
N LEU A 21 3.82 -24.94 16.19
CA LEU A 21 4.82 -24.95 15.13
C LEU A 21 4.12 -24.64 13.81
N VAL A 22 4.63 -23.64 13.10
CA VAL A 22 4.19 -23.27 11.75
C VAL A 22 5.37 -23.47 10.79
N ASN A 23 5.07 -23.89 9.56
CA ASN A 23 6.06 -24.10 8.51
C ASN A 23 5.82 -23.14 7.35
N ASN A 24 6.59 -22.06 7.30
CA ASN A 24 6.38 -21.02 6.30
C ASN A 24 7.13 -21.25 4.97
N GLY A 25 7.37 -22.51 4.60
CA GLY A 25 8.10 -22.87 3.39
C GLY A 25 9.63 -22.71 3.45
N ALA A 26 10.16 -21.86 4.33
CA ALA A 26 11.61 -21.66 4.52
C ALA A 26 12.15 -22.09 5.89
N GLN A 27 11.34 -22.00 6.96
CA GLN A 27 11.73 -22.32 8.33
C GLN A 27 10.52 -22.79 9.15
N VAL A 28 10.79 -23.65 10.14
CA VAL A 28 9.80 -24.01 11.18
C VAL A 28 9.98 -23.07 12.36
N MET A 29 8.89 -22.44 12.79
CA MET A 29 8.90 -21.48 13.89
C MET A 29 7.79 -21.81 14.89
N ASN A 30 8.05 -21.54 16.17
CA ASN A 30 7.03 -21.58 17.21
C ASN A 30 6.34 -20.21 17.33
N VAL A 31 5.03 -20.18 17.13
CA VAL A 31 4.20 -18.99 17.33
C VAL A 31 3.30 -19.20 18.55
N ALA A 32 3.24 -18.20 19.42
CA ALA A 32 2.41 -18.25 20.63
C ALA A 32 0.93 -17.90 20.38
N ARG A 33 0.61 -17.34 19.21
CA ARG A 33 -0.71 -16.85 18.83
C ARG A 33 -0.93 -17.05 17.33
N TYR A 34 -2.08 -17.59 16.97
CA TYR A 34 -2.46 -17.80 15.57
C TYR A 34 -3.99 -17.72 15.41
N TYR A 35 -4.44 -17.63 14.16
CA TYR A 35 -5.85 -17.67 13.78
C TYR A 35 -6.06 -18.91 12.92
N ARG A 36 -7.16 -19.65 13.13
CA ARG A 36 -7.49 -20.80 12.28
C ARG A 36 -7.94 -20.33 10.89
N ALA A 37 -7.92 -21.20 9.89
CA ALA A 37 -8.55 -20.94 8.59
C ALA A 37 -9.95 -21.57 8.55
N ASP A 38 -10.91 -21.00 9.30
CA ASP A 38 -12.28 -21.52 9.38
C ASP A 38 -13.37 -20.51 8.99
N ASN A 39 -12.99 -19.41 8.31
CA ASN A 39 -13.86 -18.35 7.75
C ASN A 39 -14.92 -17.73 8.69
N ASN A 40 -14.86 -17.99 9.99
CA ASN A 40 -15.84 -17.48 10.96
C ASN A 40 -15.56 -16.05 11.44
N SER A 41 -14.43 -15.46 11.06
CA SER A 41 -14.02 -14.12 11.49
C SER A 41 -13.30 -13.34 10.39
N LYS A 42 -13.39 -12.02 10.42
CA LYS A 42 -12.69 -11.14 9.49
C LYS A 42 -11.52 -10.48 10.19
N PHE A 43 -10.35 -10.51 9.57
CA PHE A 43 -9.17 -9.80 10.05
C PHE A 43 -8.75 -8.72 9.05
N SER A 44 -8.42 -7.53 9.56
CA SER A 44 -7.95 -6.40 8.75
C SER A 44 -6.45 -6.24 8.88
N ASN A 45 -5.75 -6.64 7.82
CA ASN A 45 -4.33 -6.40 7.61
C ASN A 45 -4.12 -4.91 7.29
N LYS A 46 -3.16 -4.29 7.97
CA LYS A 46 -2.76 -2.89 7.83
C LYS A 46 -1.26 -2.83 7.61
N TYR A 47 -0.85 -1.96 6.71
CA TYR A 47 0.55 -1.72 6.36
C TYR A 47 0.81 -0.23 6.37
N HIS A 48 1.82 0.22 7.11
CA HIS A 48 2.13 1.63 7.32
C HIS A 48 3.49 1.99 6.72
N PHE A 49 3.49 3.02 5.87
CA PHE A 49 4.65 3.45 5.11
C PHE A 49 4.94 4.94 5.29
N ILE A 50 6.23 5.27 5.28
CA ILE A 50 6.72 6.62 4.99
C ILE A 50 7.17 6.62 3.53
N GLU A 51 6.70 7.58 2.75
CA GLU A 51 6.97 7.64 1.32
C GLU A 51 7.65 8.95 0.90
N VAL A 52 8.56 8.81 -0.06
CA VAL A 52 9.23 9.90 -0.76
C VAL A 52 8.86 9.81 -2.24
N PRO A 53 7.85 10.56 -2.67
CA PRO A 53 7.48 10.62 -4.08
C PRO A 53 8.26 11.70 -4.83
N VAL A 54 8.54 11.43 -6.10
CA VAL A 54 9.02 12.40 -7.09
C VAL A 54 8.08 12.38 -8.27
N TYR A 55 7.45 13.52 -8.58
CA TYR A 55 6.48 13.64 -9.66
C TYR A 55 6.89 14.73 -10.66
N LEU A 56 6.71 14.42 -11.94
CA LEU A 56 6.68 15.37 -13.04
C LEU A 56 5.21 15.74 -13.33
N HIS A 57 4.95 17.04 -13.42
CA HIS A 57 3.63 17.60 -13.72
C HIS A 57 3.71 18.37 -15.05
N THR A 58 3.14 17.80 -16.12
CA THR A 58 3.17 18.40 -17.45
C THR A 58 1.80 18.98 -17.77
N GLN A 59 1.72 20.31 -17.95
CA GLN A 59 0.49 20.93 -18.40
C GLN A 59 0.24 20.61 -19.88
N LEU A 60 -0.87 19.94 -20.18
CA LEU A 60 -1.23 19.51 -21.52
C LEU A 60 -1.97 20.58 -22.34
N ASN A 61 -2.63 21.52 -21.67
CA ASN A 61 -3.37 22.61 -22.31
C ASN A 61 -2.71 23.98 -22.04
N LYS A 62 -3.17 25.03 -22.73
CA LYS A 62 -2.69 26.41 -22.52
C LYS A 62 -3.54 27.23 -21.53
N SER A 63 -4.57 26.62 -20.95
CA SER A 63 -5.53 27.33 -20.08
C SER A 63 -4.91 27.65 -18.72
N LYS A 64 -5.01 28.92 -18.29
CA LYS A 64 -4.58 29.35 -16.96
C LYS A 64 -5.68 29.16 -15.90
N THR A 65 -6.94 29.17 -16.32
CA THR A 65 -8.08 29.05 -15.40
C THR A 65 -8.36 27.59 -15.06
N ILE A 66 -8.29 26.72 -16.06
CA ILE A 66 -8.57 25.27 -15.96
C ILE A 66 -7.41 24.49 -16.59
N PRO A 67 -6.21 24.53 -15.99
CA PRO A 67 -5.07 23.80 -16.50
C PRO A 67 -5.29 22.28 -16.38
N LEU A 68 -4.98 21.53 -17.42
CA LEU A 68 -5.00 20.07 -17.41
C LEU A 68 -3.55 19.58 -17.30
N TYR A 69 -3.28 18.73 -16.32
CA TYR A 69 -1.95 18.17 -16.09
C TYR A 69 -1.95 16.66 -16.32
N TRP A 70 -0.88 16.18 -16.94
CA TRP A 70 -0.45 14.79 -16.87
C TRP A 70 0.61 14.67 -15.78
N ASN A 71 0.41 13.73 -14.87
CA ASN A 71 1.23 13.50 -13.70
C ASN A 71 1.91 12.14 -13.86
N VAL A 72 3.23 12.08 -13.76
CA VAL A 72 4.00 10.83 -13.77
C VAL A 72 5.00 10.88 -12.64
N GLY A 73 5.20 9.78 -11.91
CA GLY A 73 6.15 9.79 -10.82
C GLY A 73 6.58 8.42 -10.34
N VAL A 74 7.61 8.46 -9.50
CA VAL A 74 8.16 7.31 -8.79
C VAL A 74 8.12 7.59 -7.30
N THR A 75 7.78 6.58 -6.52
CA THR A 75 7.70 6.67 -5.07
C THR A 75 8.57 5.59 -4.45
N VAL A 76 9.48 6.00 -3.57
CA VAL A 76 10.20 5.09 -2.69
C VAL A 76 9.52 5.12 -1.33
N SER A 77 9.15 3.96 -0.82
CA SER A 77 8.41 3.80 0.42
C SER A 77 9.15 2.88 1.38
N GLN A 78 9.15 3.23 2.65
CA GLN A 78 9.69 2.40 3.73
C GLN A 78 8.55 2.01 4.67
N MET A 79 8.28 0.72 4.78
CA MET A 79 7.36 0.15 5.76
C MET A 79 8.01 0.18 7.14
N PHE A 80 7.29 0.73 8.11
CA PHE A 80 7.77 0.83 9.49
C PHE A 80 6.85 0.10 10.49
N ALA A 81 5.62 -0.25 10.09
CA ALA A 81 4.71 -1.04 10.92
C ALA A 81 3.72 -1.85 10.08
N SER A 82 3.38 -3.06 10.56
CA SER A 82 2.28 -3.87 10.04
C SER A 82 1.68 -4.78 11.11
N ASN A 83 0.39 -5.08 10.99
CA ASN A 83 -0.28 -6.12 11.76
C ASN A 83 -0.72 -7.31 10.88
N ALA A 84 -0.22 -7.40 9.65
CA ALA A 84 -0.75 -8.33 8.68
C ALA A 84 -0.46 -9.80 9.07
N LEU A 85 -1.40 -10.67 8.73
CA LEU A 85 -1.28 -12.11 8.94
C LEU A 85 -0.71 -12.80 7.71
N ILE A 86 0.09 -13.83 7.95
CA ILE A 86 0.70 -14.71 6.96
C ILE A 86 0.06 -16.08 7.10
N PHE A 87 -0.32 -16.69 5.97
CA PHE A 87 -0.91 -18.02 5.95
C PHE A 87 0.16 -19.10 5.86
N ASP A 88 0.12 -20.08 6.77
CA ASP A 88 0.87 -21.32 6.68
C ASP A 88 -0.01 -22.43 6.08
N GLY A 89 0.30 -22.83 4.85
CA GLY A 89 -0.41 -23.91 4.15
C GLY A 89 -0.14 -25.30 4.73
N GLY A 90 0.97 -25.52 5.44
CA GLY A 90 1.28 -26.80 6.07
C GLY A 90 0.46 -27.08 7.32
N THR A 91 0.10 -26.05 8.08
CA THR A 91 -0.70 -26.20 9.31
C THR A 91 -2.09 -25.60 9.27
N GLY A 92 -2.44 -24.87 8.20
CA GLY A 92 -3.77 -24.30 7.98
C GLY A 92 -4.10 -23.14 8.94
N VAL A 93 -3.08 -22.36 9.34
CA VAL A 93 -3.24 -21.25 10.28
C VAL A 93 -2.64 -19.96 9.74
N TYR A 94 -3.18 -18.85 10.23
CA TYR A 94 -2.67 -17.50 10.01
C TYR A 94 -1.93 -17.02 11.25
N TYR A 95 -0.75 -16.41 11.08
CA TYR A 95 0.05 -15.90 12.19
C TYR A 95 0.76 -14.60 11.78
N LYS A 96 1.26 -13.85 12.76
CA LYS A 96 2.00 -12.60 12.51
C LYS A 96 3.51 -12.87 12.55
N ASP A 97 4.22 -12.44 11.52
CA ASP A 97 5.68 -12.33 11.56
C ASP A 97 6.15 -11.17 10.66
N GLU A 98 6.93 -10.27 11.26
CA GLU A 98 7.41 -9.04 10.64
C GLU A 98 8.65 -9.27 9.76
N LYS A 99 9.30 -10.43 9.85
CA LYS A 99 10.55 -10.74 9.12
C LYS A 99 10.35 -11.03 7.64
N PHE A 100 9.11 -11.21 7.20
CA PHE A 100 8.82 -11.69 5.85
C PHE A 100 8.42 -10.62 4.83
N TYR A 101 8.32 -9.37 5.28
CA TYR A 101 8.00 -8.26 4.41
C TYR A 101 9.26 -7.68 3.76
N HIS A 102 9.14 -7.25 2.51
CA HIS A 102 10.10 -6.27 1.99
C HIS A 102 9.71 -4.90 2.49
N ASN A 103 10.49 -4.37 3.43
CA ASN A 103 10.14 -3.09 4.05
C ASN A 103 10.34 -1.93 3.06
N THR A 104 11.33 -1.99 2.19
CA THR A 104 11.50 -0.99 1.13
C THR A 104 10.69 -1.38 -0.10
N GLN A 105 9.84 -0.47 -0.58
CA GLN A 105 8.98 -0.66 -1.75
C GLN A 105 9.25 0.47 -2.76
N VAL A 106 9.25 0.13 -4.05
CA VAL A 106 9.33 1.10 -5.13
C VAL A 106 8.06 1.01 -5.97
N ALA A 107 7.47 2.15 -6.27
CA ALA A 107 6.28 2.24 -7.09
C ALA A 107 6.45 3.28 -8.19
N ALA A 108 5.81 3.03 -9.34
CA ALA A 108 5.61 4.02 -10.39
C ALA A 108 4.12 4.37 -10.46
N GLY A 109 3.81 5.61 -10.81
CA GLY A 109 2.43 6.07 -10.94
C GLY A 109 2.25 7.07 -12.07
N THR A 110 1.03 7.13 -12.58
CA THR A 110 0.59 8.09 -13.59
C THR A 110 -0.83 8.54 -13.29
N GLY A 111 -1.21 9.75 -13.72
CA GLY A 111 -2.58 10.24 -13.56
C GLY A 111 -2.82 11.51 -14.33
N PHE A 112 -4.07 11.94 -14.38
CA PHE A 112 -4.46 13.22 -14.96
C PHE A 112 -5.14 14.05 -13.89
N SER A 113 -4.90 15.36 -13.89
CA SER A 113 -5.57 16.26 -12.95
C SER A 113 -5.97 17.56 -13.62
N VAL A 114 -7.15 18.04 -13.29
CA VAL A 114 -7.65 19.36 -13.68
C VAL A 114 -7.44 20.32 -12.51
N GLY A 115 -6.84 21.47 -12.79
CA GLY A 115 -6.74 22.57 -11.84
C GLY A 115 -8.04 23.36 -11.79
N LEU A 116 -8.55 23.54 -10.57
CA LEU A 116 -9.69 24.36 -10.21
C LEU A 116 -9.20 25.52 -9.34
N LEU A 117 -9.92 26.64 -9.38
CA LEU A 117 -9.62 27.82 -8.56
C LEU A 117 -8.16 28.30 -8.71
N SER A 118 -7.60 28.15 -9.91
CA SER A 118 -6.16 28.35 -10.20
C SER A 118 -5.64 29.76 -9.87
N GLY A 119 -6.51 30.77 -9.86
CA GLY A 119 -6.18 32.15 -9.48
C GLY A 119 -6.39 32.48 -7.99
N SER A 120 -6.84 31.54 -7.18
CA SER A 120 -7.12 31.74 -5.75
C SER A 120 -5.88 31.52 -4.86
N LYS A 121 -6.03 31.74 -3.55
CA LYS A 121 -5.00 31.37 -2.55
C LYS A 121 -4.90 29.86 -2.33
N PHE A 122 -5.93 29.10 -2.74
CA PHE A 122 -6.04 27.66 -2.56
C PHE A 122 -6.38 26.96 -3.89
N PRO A 123 -5.48 26.96 -4.90
CA PRO A 123 -5.66 26.13 -6.08
C PRO A 123 -5.85 24.66 -5.70
N VAL A 124 -6.78 24.00 -6.37
CA VAL A 124 -7.10 22.59 -6.13
C VAL A 124 -6.89 21.81 -7.42
N TRP A 125 -6.16 20.69 -7.38
CA TRP A 125 -6.04 19.77 -8.49
C TRP A 125 -6.81 18.49 -8.16
N ILE A 126 -7.63 18.03 -9.09
CA ILE A 126 -8.41 16.81 -8.93
C ILE A 126 -8.32 15.93 -10.18
N GLY A 127 -8.21 14.63 -10.00
CA GLY A 127 -8.40 13.69 -11.10
C GLY A 127 -7.92 12.26 -10.83
N PRO A 128 -8.15 11.35 -11.79
CA PRO A 128 -7.86 9.94 -11.62
C PRO A 128 -6.35 9.66 -11.70
N SER A 129 -5.92 8.63 -10.98
CA SER A 129 -4.55 8.13 -10.99
C SER A 129 -4.49 6.61 -10.93
N ALA A 130 -3.34 6.08 -11.34
CA ALA A 130 -2.99 4.68 -11.26
C ALA A 130 -1.57 4.54 -10.73
N ARG A 131 -1.34 3.51 -9.91
CA ARG A 131 -0.04 3.21 -9.30
C ARG A 131 0.24 1.72 -9.39
N TYR A 132 1.50 1.39 -9.68
CA TYR A 132 2.03 0.04 -9.75
C TYR A 132 3.23 -0.07 -8.80
N GLN A 133 3.20 -1.02 -7.87
CA GLN A 133 4.33 -1.34 -6.99
C GLN A 133 5.22 -2.38 -7.65
N ALA A 134 6.40 -1.93 -8.09
CA ALA A 134 7.40 -2.75 -8.75
C ALA A 134 8.08 -3.72 -7.78
N THR A 135 8.16 -3.37 -6.51
CA THR A 135 8.66 -4.27 -5.47
C THR A 135 7.54 -5.19 -4.97
N GLN A 136 7.91 -6.42 -4.59
CA GLN A 136 6.98 -7.40 -4.04
C GLN A 136 6.71 -7.10 -2.56
N LEU A 137 5.47 -7.28 -2.11
CA LEU A 137 5.11 -7.04 -0.71
C LEU A 137 5.75 -8.07 0.25
N PHE A 138 5.85 -9.32 -0.20
CA PHE A 138 6.42 -10.43 0.56
C PHE A 138 7.69 -10.91 -0.11
N THR A 139 8.60 -11.48 0.70
CA THR A 139 9.76 -12.21 0.19
C THR A 139 9.32 -13.46 -0.59
N ASN A 140 10.13 -13.89 -1.56
CA ASN A 140 9.84 -15.02 -2.48
C ASN A 140 9.60 -16.38 -1.79
N GLN A 141 9.76 -16.47 -0.47
CA GLN A 141 9.65 -17.72 0.30
C GLN A 141 8.20 -18.13 0.60
N ILE A 142 7.20 -17.24 0.43
CA ILE A 142 5.84 -17.45 0.96
C ILE A 142 4.74 -17.34 -0.11
N SER A 143 4.94 -16.48 -1.11
CA SER A 143 3.94 -16.23 -2.16
C SER A 143 4.68 -15.96 -3.45
N GLY A 144 4.20 -16.50 -4.57
CA GLY A 144 4.76 -16.22 -5.91
C GLY A 144 4.81 -14.71 -6.20
N LYS A 145 5.44 -14.31 -7.32
CA LYS A 145 5.65 -12.90 -7.66
C LYS A 145 4.33 -12.13 -7.78
N LYS A 146 3.89 -11.48 -6.70
CA LYS A 146 2.67 -10.67 -6.64
C LYS A 146 3.03 -9.20 -6.50
N HIS A 147 2.58 -8.41 -7.45
CA HIS A 147 2.73 -6.95 -7.47
C HIS A 147 1.41 -6.29 -7.10
N LEU A 148 1.48 -5.15 -6.41
CA LEU A 148 0.29 -4.37 -6.06
C LEU A 148 0.01 -3.34 -7.15
N MET A 149 -1.27 -3.22 -7.52
CA MET A 149 -1.77 -2.21 -8.43
C MET A 149 -2.97 -1.51 -7.81
N SER A 150 -3.09 -0.21 -8.04
CA SER A 150 -4.22 0.58 -7.55
C SER A 150 -4.65 1.63 -8.56
N ALA A 151 -5.95 1.85 -8.66
CA ALA A 151 -6.55 3.02 -9.28
C ALA A 151 -7.14 3.91 -8.18
N SER A 152 -7.06 5.23 -8.34
CA SER A 152 -7.42 6.20 -7.30
C SER A 152 -7.96 7.49 -7.88
N MET A 153 -8.56 8.31 -7.02
CA MET A 153 -8.92 9.70 -7.32
C MET A 153 -8.11 10.59 -6.37
N ASP A 154 -7.30 11.47 -6.94
CA ASP A 154 -6.42 12.34 -6.18
C ASP A 154 -7.01 13.74 -6.07
N ILE A 155 -6.91 14.33 -4.87
CA ILE A 155 -7.23 15.73 -4.62
C ILE A 155 -6.01 16.37 -3.96
N ARG A 156 -5.51 17.46 -4.53
CA ARG A 156 -4.36 18.20 -4.00
C ARG A 156 -4.71 19.68 -3.85
N VAL A 157 -4.55 20.20 -2.64
CA VAL A 157 -4.66 21.63 -2.35
C VAL A 157 -3.26 22.21 -2.29
N ILE A 158 -3.00 23.25 -3.08
CA ILE A 158 -1.71 23.93 -3.12
C ILE A 158 -1.88 25.27 -2.39
N LEU A 159 -1.02 25.52 -1.40
CA LEU A 159 -0.99 26.80 -0.71
C LEU A 159 -0.13 27.76 -1.53
N ASN A 160 -0.75 28.80 -2.08
CA ASN A 160 -0.03 29.85 -2.77
C ASN A 160 0.20 31.03 -1.82
N HIS A 161 1.46 31.31 -1.47
CA HIS A 161 1.84 32.58 -0.85
C HIS A 161 2.12 33.56 -1.99
N LYS A 162 1.21 34.52 -2.16
CA LYS A 162 1.48 35.70 -2.97
C LYS A 162 2.53 36.56 -2.30
#